data_AF-A0A8T3WQV5-F1
#
_entry.id   AF-A0A8T3WQV5-F1
#
_cell.length_a   1.000
_cell.length_b   1.000
_cell.length_c   1.000
_cell.angle_alpha   90.00
_cell.angle_beta   90.00
_cell.angle_gamma   90.00
#
_symmetry.space_group_name_H-M   'P 1'
#
loop_
_entity.id
_entity.type
_entity.pdbx_description
1 polymer ?
#
loop_
_entity_poly.entity_id
_entity_poly.type
_entity_poly.pdbx_seq_one_letter_code
_entity_poly.pdbx_strand_id
1 'polypeptide(L)'
;MDLIKAGITRATVDVLIRNAQIICTAQKGKNQKIKKLNLHQRVLAYGALNDDEKAVISYSIGKGGEKILQKLISTDEEFDRLVQKFRRYPKDVLAYLRLNMLSIMTGRNLSPSEKLDRLHRYLRDYFELMCILDREAFPSTGNKVYNYVPTYVPDNLSDMGSDPNIDEKMRSGREKIEVTKMDMFVESEDLFFEIFSKGLVDKKEIVMKVAYWVYKHLPYDYKRRGGFFGAVSVPLVRFKSPDPTAVCRHQALFTQVLNQALGLTSRLLKCNMDGESHVCNLVRLDYQWYLLDVTNPISIKGKAHICLVPVPQRDFDLNKNTYVWKVTHDRGARTYTSRSNMYFRIK
;
A
#
# COMPACT_ATOMS: atom_id res chain seq x y z
N MET A 1 -32.27 17.41 -6.66
CA MET A 1 -32.78 17.45 -8.04
C MET A 1 -31.61 17.48 -9.01
N ASP A 2 -31.00 16.32 -9.33
CA ASP A 2 -30.31 16.09 -10.63
C ASP A 2 -29.76 14.65 -10.77
N LEU A 3 -30.49 13.64 -10.25
CA LEU A 3 -30.29 12.22 -10.62
C LEU A 3 -31.21 11.79 -11.78
N ILE A 4 -32.17 12.65 -12.15
CA ILE A 4 -33.15 12.37 -13.21
C ILE A 4 -32.54 12.59 -14.61
N LYS A 5 -31.49 13.43 -14.74
CA LYS A 5 -30.77 13.64 -16.02
C LYS A 5 -29.94 12.42 -16.47
N ALA A 6 -29.74 11.41 -15.62
CA ALA A 6 -28.96 10.22 -15.94
C ALA A 6 -29.81 9.00 -16.35
N GLY A 7 -31.13 9.15 -16.53
CA GLY A 7 -32.02 8.03 -16.86
C GLY A 7 -32.18 6.99 -15.74
N ILE A 8 -31.69 7.28 -14.53
CA ILE A 8 -31.81 6.39 -13.37
C ILE A 8 -33.22 6.59 -12.81
N THR A 9 -34.09 5.60 -13.03
CA THR A 9 -35.46 5.64 -12.53
C THR A 9 -35.47 5.66 -11.00
N ARG A 10 -36.49 6.28 -10.40
CA ARG A 10 -36.69 6.32 -8.94
C ARG A 10 -36.70 4.91 -8.33
N ALA A 11 -37.24 3.94 -9.05
CA ALA A 11 -37.20 2.51 -8.69
C ALA A 11 -35.76 1.94 -8.62
N THR A 12 -34.86 2.34 -9.52
CA THR A 12 -33.44 1.94 -9.48
C THR A 12 -32.72 2.54 -8.28
N VAL A 13 -33.03 3.78 -7.92
CA VAL A 13 -32.50 4.43 -6.70
C VAL A 13 -33.00 3.73 -5.45
N ASP A 14 -34.29 3.40 -5.38
CA ASP A 14 -34.89 2.71 -4.24
C ASP A 14 -34.37 1.26 -4.09
N VAL A 15 -34.09 0.58 -5.20
CA VAL A 15 -33.42 -0.75 -5.19
C VAL A 15 -31.97 -0.64 -4.72
N LEU A 16 -31.22 0.39 -5.13
CA LEU A 16 -29.85 0.62 -4.66
C LEU A 16 -29.82 0.99 -3.16
N ILE A 17 -30.78 1.79 -2.69
CA ILE A 17 -30.91 2.14 -1.27
C ILE A 17 -31.33 0.93 -0.44
N ARG A 18 -32.31 0.14 -0.92
CA ARG A 18 -32.70 -1.11 -0.24
C ARG A 18 -31.59 -2.15 -0.24
N ASN A 19 -30.83 -2.30 -1.32
CA ASN A 19 -29.69 -3.23 -1.36
C ASN A 19 -28.55 -2.75 -0.45
N ALA A 20 -28.28 -1.44 -0.39
CA ALA A 20 -27.32 -0.87 0.57
C ALA A 20 -27.78 -1.06 2.02
N GLN A 21 -29.07 -0.89 2.30
CA GLN A 21 -29.66 -1.13 3.63
C GLN A 21 -29.69 -2.63 3.98
N ILE A 22 -29.96 -3.53 3.04
CA ILE A 22 -29.91 -4.99 3.27
C ILE A 22 -28.47 -5.43 3.55
N ILE A 23 -27.46 -4.85 2.88
CA ILE A 23 -26.04 -5.08 3.20
C ILE A 23 -25.70 -4.54 4.60
N CYS A 24 -26.23 -3.37 4.99
CA CYS A 24 -26.03 -2.81 6.33
C CYS A 24 -26.80 -3.55 7.44
N THR A 25 -27.93 -4.18 7.12
CA THR A 25 -28.80 -4.83 8.12
C THR A 25 -28.45 -6.32 8.29
N ALA A 26 -27.98 -7.00 7.23
CA ALA A 26 -27.50 -8.38 7.30
C ALA A 26 -26.17 -8.54 8.07
N GLN A 27 -25.45 -7.44 8.36
CA GLN A 27 -24.23 -7.46 9.18
C GLN A 27 -24.43 -7.06 10.65
N LYS A 28 -25.62 -6.60 11.05
CA LYS A 28 -25.94 -6.34 12.48
C LYS A 28 -26.22 -7.62 13.30
N GLY A 29 -26.10 -8.80 12.68
CA GLY A 29 -26.53 -10.08 13.24
C GLY A 29 -25.42 -11.08 13.54
N LYS A 30 -24.18 -10.65 13.79
CA LYS A 30 -23.19 -11.48 14.49
C LYS A 30 -22.37 -10.61 15.41
N ASN A 31 -22.45 -10.89 16.71
CA ASN A 31 -21.49 -10.50 17.74
C ASN A 31 -20.08 -10.97 17.36
N GLN A 32 -19.45 -10.35 16.37
CA GLN A 32 -18.00 -10.42 16.22
C GLN A 32 -17.42 -9.59 17.34
N LYS A 33 -17.27 -10.24 18.51
CA LYS A 33 -16.41 -9.76 19.59
C LYS A 33 -15.15 -9.22 18.95
N ILE A 34 -14.74 -7.99 19.32
CA ILE A 34 -13.43 -7.41 18.96
C ILE A 34 -12.43 -8.55 18.87
N LYS A 35 -11.78 -8.71 17.73
CA LYS A 35 -10.56 -9.51 17.67
C LYS A 35 -9.61 -8.86 18.68
N LYS A 36 -9.54 -9.41 19.90
CA LYS A 36 -9.02 -8.71 21.10
C LYS A 36 -7.70 -8.04 20.76
N LEU A 37 -7.75 -6.73 20.48
CA LEU A 37 -6.55 -5.95 20.25
C LEU A 37 -5.75 -6.02 21.54
N ASN A 38 -4.47 -6.37 21.43
CA ASN A 38 -3.58 -6.29 22.57
C ASN A 38 -3.34 -4.81 22.94
N LEU A 39 -2.66 -4.59 24.06
CA LEU A 39 -2.46 -3.26 24.61
C LEU A 39 -1.75 -2.31 23.63
N HIS A 40 -0.68 -2.75 22.96
CA HIS A 40 0.07 -1.91 22.03
C HIS A 40 -0.73 -1.61 20.75
N GLN A 41 -1.47 -2.59 20.23
CA GLN A 41 -2.38 -2.42 19.11
C GLN A 41 -3.47 -1.38 19.45
N ARG A 42 -4.00 -1.38 20.68
CA ARG A 42 -4.97 -0.36 21.12
C ARG A 42 -4.38 1.04 21.20
N VAL A 43 -3.12 1.18 21.63
CA VAL A 43 -2.41 2.47 21.67
C VAL A 43 -2.21 3.02 20.26
N LEU A 44 -1.73 2.18 19.34
CA LEU A 44 -1.57 2.54 17.93
C LEU A 44 -2.93 2.91 17.29
N ALA A 45 -3.94 2.09 17.52
CA ALA A 45 -5.27 2.30 16.99
C ALA A 45 -5.92 3.58 17.55
N TYR A 46 -5.71 3.89 18.84
CA TYR A 46 -6.13 5.15 19.44
C TYR A 46 -5.47 6.35 18.74
N GLY A 47 -4.15 6.30 18.54
CA GLY A 47 -3.42 7.37 17.85
C GLY A 47 -3.96 7.60 16.44
N ALA A 48 -4.25 6.53 15.71
CA ALA A 48 -4.77 6.62 14.35
C ALA A 48 -6.25 7.08 14.28
N LEU A 49 -7.07 6.71 15.26
CA LEU A 49 -8.46 7.16 15.35
C LEU A 49 -8.54 8.66 15.63
N ASN A 50 -7.72 9.15 16.56
CA ASN A 50 -7.75 10.52 17.09
C ASN A 50 -6.72 11.47 16.44
N ASP A 51 -6.01 11.02 15.41
CA ASP A 51 -4.99 11.81 14.72
C ASP A 51 -3.84 12.26 15.65
N ASP A 52 -3.57 11.48 16.70
CA ASP A 52 -2.49 11.71 17.66
C ASP A 52 -1.22 10.99 17.20
N GLU A 53 -0.25 11.76 16.73
CA GLU A 53 1.07 11.30 16.26
C GLU A 53 1.99 10.76 17.37
N LYS A 54 1.64 10.96 18.65
CA LYS A 54 2.51 10.66 19.81
C LYS A 54 1.85 9.75 20.83
N ALA A 55 0.74 9.09 20.50
CA ALA A 55 0.02 8.21 21.42
C ALA A 55 0.93 7.11 22.01
N VAL A 56 1.84 6.54 21.20
CA VAL A 56 2.77 5.51 21.67
C VAL A 56 3.70 6.02 22.76
N ILE A 57 4.28 7.22 22.66
CA ILE A 57 5.16 7.74 23.72
C ILE A 57 4.38 8.32 24.91
N SER A 58 3.17 8.82 24.69
CA SER A 58 2.26 9.30 25.73
C SER A 58 1.79 8.16 26.65
N TYR A 59 1.82 6.93 26.16
CA TYR A 59 1.59 5.73 26.95
C TYR A 59 2.82 5.40 27.81
N SER A 60 2.74 5.61 29.13
CA SER A 60 3.76 5.15 30.07
C SER A 60 3.32 3.88 30.80
N ILE A 61 4.13 2.82 30.81
CA ILE A 61 4.01 1.73 31.79
C ILE A 61 4.84 2.15 33.00
N GLY A 62 4.21 2.83 33.97
CA GLY A 62 4.89 3.26 35.19
C GLY A 62 4.94 2.13 36.23
N LYS A 63 6.07 2.02 36.94
CA LYS A 63 6.13 1.36 38.28
C LYS A 63 5.56 2.25 39.41
N GLY A 64 5.01 3.44 39.09
CA GLY A 64 4.53 4.40 40.10
C GLY A 64 3.47 5.43 39.67
N GLY A 65 2.75 5.23 38.55
CA GLY A 65 1.64 6.12 38.12
C GLY A 65 2.05 7.52 37.63
N GLU A 66 1.34 8.23 36.79
CA GLU A 66 0.27 7.90 35.84
C GLU A 66 0.41 8.85 34.65
N LYS A 67 0.64 8.29 33.46
CA LYS A 67 -0.05 8.72 32.23
C LYS A 67 -0.59 7.46 31.57
N ILE A 68 -1.72 7.03 32.09
CA ILE A 68 -2.61 6.11 31.38
C ILE A 68 -3.30 6.98 30.34
N LEU A 69 -3.22 6.60 29.07
CA LEU A 69 -4.17 7.10 28.07
C LEU A 69 -5.57 6.76 28.62
N GLN A 70 -6.25 7.73 29.24
CA GLN A 70 -7.45 7.52 30.06
C GLN A 70 -8.58 6.84 29.29
N LYS A 71 -8.52 6.84 27.95
CA LYS A 71 -9.39 6.04 27.10
C LYS A 71 -8.63 5.50 25.89
N LEU A 72 -8.11 4.28 26.00
CA LEU A 72 -7.71 3.52 24.80
C LEU A 72 -8.96 3.07 24.05
N ILE A 73 -8.79 2.64 22.79
CA ILE A 73 -9.84 1.91 22.08
C ILE A 73 -10.25 0.71 22.94
N SER A 74 -11.47 0.80 23.47
CA SER A 74 -11.97 -0.08 24.52
C SER A 74 -13.37 -0.61 24.19
N THR A 75 -14.04 -0.01 23.21
CA THR A 75 -15.37 -0.43 22.74
C THR A 75 -15.34 -0.83 21.27
N ASP A 76 -16.29 -1.69 20.88
CA ASP A 76 -16.52 -2.10 19.49
C ASP A 76 -16.84 -0.89 18.62
N GLU A 77 -17.60 0.07 19.14
CA GLU A 77 -17.96 1.32 18.44
C GLU A 77 -16.74 2.17 18.07
N GLU A 78 -15.74 2.28 18.95
CA GLU A 78 -14.50 3.02 18.68
C GLU A 78 -13.67 2.32 17.60
N PHE A 79 -13.61 0.99 17.66
CA PHE A 79 -12.94 0.20 16.64
C PHE A 79 -13.63 0.30 15.28
N ASP A 80 -14.97 0.21 15.24
CA ASP A 80 -15.76 0.37 14.02
C ASP A 80 -15.56 1.74 13.39
N ARG A 81 -15.47 2.80 14.20
CA ARG A 81 -15.13 4.15 13.72
C ARG A 81 -13.75 4.19 13.07
N LEU A 82 -12.76 3.53 13.65
CA LEU A 82 -11.43 3.42 13.06
C LEU A 82 -11.47 2.64 11.74
N VAL A 83 -12.19 1.52 11.69
CA VAL A 83 -12.37 0.72 10.46
C VAL A 83 -13.06 1.55 9.37
N GLN A 84 -14.09 2.32 9.69
CA GLN A 84 -14.75 3.23 8.74
C GLN A 84 -13.80 4.32 8.23
N LYS A 85 -13.01 4.92 9.13
CA LYS A 85 -11.98 5.90 8.77
C LYS A 85 -10.95 5.28 7.83
N PHE A 86 -10.46 4.08 8.15
CA PHE A 86 -9.48 3.34 7.35
C PHE A 86 -10.05 2.93 5.99
N ARG A 87 -11.30 2.47 5.92
CA ARG A 87 -11.98 2.14 4.65
C ARG A 87 -12.05 3.33 3.71
N ARG A 88 -12.29 4.54 4.26
CA ARG A 88 -12.41 5.78 3.48
C ARG A 88 -11.04 6.37 3.12
N TYR A 89 -10.09 6.35 4.05
CA TYR A 89 -8.79 7.02 3.96
C TYR A 89 -7.66 6.14 4.54
N PRO A 90 -7.35 4.98 3.92
CA PRO A 90 -6.43 4.02 4.52
C PRO A 90 -5.03 4.61 4.69
N LYS A 91 -4.60 5.46 3.75
CA LYS A 91 -3.27 6.08 3.77
C LYS A 91 -3.09 7.07 4.91
N ASP A 92 -4.13 7.81 5.25
CA ASP A 92 -4.06 8.82 6.31
C ASP A 92 -3.95 8.11 7.66
N VAL A 93 -4.78 7.07 7.88
CA VAL A 93 -4.69 6.21 9.06
C VAL A 93 -3.30 5.56 9.18
N LEU A 94 -2.75 5.03 8.08
CA LEU A 94 -1.40 4.46 8.05
C LEU A 94 -0.30 5.51 8.28
N ALA A 95 -0.50 6.75 7.83
CA ALA A 95 0.42 7.84 8.10
C ALA A 95 0.45 8.19 9.60
N TYR A 96 -0.71 8.23 10.28
CA TYR A 96 -0.74 8.42 11.73
C TYR A 96 -0.12 7.25 12.49
N LEU A 97 -0.35 6.01 12.06
CA LEU A 97 0.34 4.85 12.63
C LEU A 97 1.86 4.97 12.46
N ARG A 98 2.34 5.39 11.27
CA ARG A 98 3.77 5.64 11.02
C ARG A 98 4.33 6.72 11.96
N LEU A 99 3.62 7.84 12.11
CA LEU A 99 4.04 8.93 13.00
C LEU A 99 4.14 8.46 14.46
N ASN A 100 3.18 7.63 14.91
CA ASN A 100 3.25 6.99 16.22
C ASN A 100 4.51 6.14 16.40
N MET A 101 4.88 5.34 15.41
CA MET A 101 6.12 4.56 15.43
C MET A 101 7.36 5.45 15.47
N LEU A 102 7.40 6.50 14.65
CA LEU A 102 8.50 7.48 14.63
C LEU A 102 8.63 8.24 15.96
N SER A 103 7.51 8.49 16.64
CA SER A 103 7.50 9.21 17.91
C SER A 103 8.35 8.53 18.99
N ILE A 104 8.45 7.18 18.96
CA ILE A 104 9.29 6.39 19.87
C ILE A 104 10.72 6.93 19.88
N MET A 105 11.30 7.18 18.71
CA MET A 105 12.69 7.62 18.59
C MET A 105 12.89 9.07 19.06
N THR A 106 11.83 9.89 19.00
CA THR A 106 11.84 11.29 19.47
C THR A 106 11.51 11.45 20.95
N GLY A 107 11.13 10.38 21.65
CA GLY A 107 10.77 10.40 23.07
C GLY A 107 11.94 10.89 23.94
N ARG A 108 11.79 12.05 24.59
CA ARG A 108 12.84 12.65 25.44
C ARG A 108 13.10 11.90 26.74
N ASN A 109 12.10 11.14 27.21
CA ASN A 109 12.14 10.42 28.49
C ASN A 109 12.57 8.95 28.34
N LEU A 110 13.07 8.56 27.16
CA LEU A 110 13.53 7.20 26.88
C LEU A 110 15.02 7.24 26.56
N SER A 111 15.80 6.37 27.19
CA SER A 111 17.18 6.10 26.79
C SER A 111 17.24 5.48 25.40
N PRO A 112 18.40 5.54 24.70
CA PRO A 112 18.54 4.92 23.38
C PRO A 112 18.17 3.43 23.33
N SER A 113 18.53 2.65 24.35
CA SER A 113 18.16 1.22 24.44
C SER A 113 16.66 1.02 24.58
N GLU A 114 16.01 1.78 25.48
CA GLU A 114 14.56 1.68 25.70
C GLU A 114 13.76 2.05 24.43
N LYS A 115 14.28 2.97 23.61
CA LYS A 115 13.68 3.33 22.32
C LYS A 115 13.69 2.14 21.36
N LEU A 116 14.83 1.47 21.21
CA LEU A 116 14.97 0.31 20.33
C LEU A 116 14.13 -0.89 20.81
N ASP A 117 14.18 -1.18 22.11
CA ASP A 117 13.36 -2.24 22.71
C ASP A 117 11.86 -1.98 22.53
N ARG A 118 11.45 -0.71 22.70
CA ARG A 118 10.06 -0.29 22.47
C ARG A 118 9.69 -0.38 21.00
N LEU A 119 10.57 0.01 20.09
CA LEU A 119 10.34 -0.09 18.66
C LEU A 119 10.13 -1.55 18.24
N HIS A 120 11.00 -2.47 18.69
CA HIS A 120 10.84 -3.90 18.43
C HIS A 120 9.50 -4.45 18.91
N ARG A 121 9.09 -4.11 20.15
CA ARG A 121 7.79 -4.54 20.69
C ARG A 121 6.62 -4.08 19.84
N TYR A 122 6.63 -2.81 19.41
CA TYR A 122 5.51 -2.22 18.67
C TYR A 122 5.52 -2.58 17.18
N LEU A 123 6.64 -2.99 16.59
CA LEU A 123 6.75 -3.21 15.15
C LEU A 123 5.86 -4.36 14.67
N ARG A 124 5.85 -5.48 15.38
CA ARG A 124 4.94 -6.59 15.08
C ARG A 124 3.48 -6.20 15.28
N ASP A 125 3.18 -5.47 16.36
CA ASP A 125 1.83 -4.99 16.67
C ASP A 125 1.32 -4.00 15.61
N TYR A 126 2.21 -3.20 15.04
CA TYR A 126 1.96 -2.33 13.90
C TYR A 126 1.56 -3.14 12.66
N PHE A 127 2.32 -4.18 12.31
CA PHE A 127 1.98 -5.08 11.19
C PHE A 127 0.64 -5.79 11.40
N GLU A 128 0.43 -6.37 12.58
CA GLU A 128 -0.79 -7.09 12.91
C GLU A 128 -2.01 -6.17 12.87
N LEU A 129 -1.91 -4.95 13.44
CA LEU A 129 -2.99 -3.97 13.39
C LEU A 129 -3.35 -3.57 11.97
N MET A 130 -2.36 -3.33 11.10
CA MET A 130 -2.63 -3.04 9.67
C MET A 130 -3.41 -4.18 9.01
N CYS A 131 -2.99 -5.43 9.22
CA CYS A 131 -3.67 -6.60 8.68
C CYS A 131 -5.06 -6.83 9.30
N ILE A 132 -5.30 -6.40 10.54
CA ILE A 132 -6.62 -6.43 11.16
C ILE A 132 -7.53 -5.39 10.51
N LEU A 133 -7.10 -4.13 10.45
CA LEU A 133 -7.87 -3.04 9.81
C LEU A 133 -8.18 -3.35 8.35
N ASP A 134 -7.23 -3.95 7.63
CA ASP A 134 -7.42 -4.36 6.25
C ASP A 134 -8.55 -5.39 6.08
N ARG A 135 -8.51 -6.47 6.86
CA ARG A 135 -9.53 -7.54 6.81
C ARG A 135 -10.94 -7.03 7.15
N GLU A 136 -11.04 -6.11 8.11
CA GLU A 136 -12.32 -5.52 8.51
C GLU A 136 -12.83 -4.47 7.51
N ALA A 137 -11.93 -3.67 6.93
CA ALA A 137 -12.29 -2.62 5.98
C ALA A 137 -12.54 -3.15 4.57
N PHE A 138 -11.78 -4.16 4.14
CA PHE A 138 -11.77 -4.74 2.80
C PHE A 138 -11.85 -6.27 2.88
N PRO A 139 -13.03 -6.83 3.20
CA PRO A 139 -13.20 -8.28 3.26
C PRO A 139 -12.78 -8.95 1.95
N SER A 140 -12.15 -10.13 2.06
CA SER A 140 -11.68 -10.89 0.89
C SER A 140 -12.81 -11.05 -0.12
N THR A 141 -12.50 -10.75 -1.38
CA THR A 141 -13.43 -10.95 -2.49
C THR A 141 -13.34 -12.35 -3.09
N GLY A 142 -12.66 -13.28 -2.41
CA GLY A 142 -12.35 -14.60 -2.94
C GLY A 142 -11.55 -14.50 -4.24
N ASN A 143 -11.94 -15.26 -5.26
CA ASN A 143 -11.25 -15.32 -6.56
C ASN A 143 -11.61 -14.18 -7.53
N LYS A 144 -12.28 -13.12 -7.07
CA LYS A 144 -12.72 -12.03 -7.94
C LYS A 144 -11.52 -11.24 -8.46
N VAL A 145 -11.26 -11.36 -9.76
CA VAL A 145 -10.25 -10.55 -10.46
C VAL A 145 -10.86 -9.18 -10.74
N TYR A 146 -10.23 -8.12 -10.22
CA TYR A 146 -10.64 -6.75 -10.52
C TYR A 146 -10.12 -6.32 -11.89
N ASN A 147 -10.88 -5.53 -12.65
CA ASN A 147 -10.43 -4.99 -13.94
C ASN A 147 -9.42 -3.83 -13.80
N TYR A 148 -9.14 -3.39 -12.58
CA TYR A 148 -8.19 -2.32 -12.26
C TYR A 148 -7.49 -2.62 -10.94
N VAL A 149 -6.29 -2.07 -10.75
CA VAL A 149 -5.62 -2.11 -9.45
C VAL A 149 -6.23 -1.02 -8.57
N PRO A 150 -6.79 -1.34 -7.39
CA PRO A 150 -7.32 -0.33 -6.49
C PRO A 150 -6.22 0.64 -6.02
N THR A 151 -6.62 1.87 -5.69
CA THR A 151 -5.66 2.89 -5.19
C THR A 151 -4.98 2.46 -3.89
N TYR A 152 -5.64 1.60 -3.10
CA TYR A 152 -5.09 0.91 -1.95
C TYR A 152 -5.15 -0.60 -2.24
N VAL A 153 -4.04 -1.32 -2.06
CA VAL A 153 -3.99 -2.77 -2.30
C VAL A 153 -4.43 -3.47 -1.02
N PRO A 154 -5.61 -4.12 -0.97
CA PRO A 154 -6.02 -4.88 0.21
C PRO A 154 -5.22 -6.18 0.34
N ASP A 155 -5.23 -6.76 1.53
CA ASP A 155 -4.73 -8.10 1.79
C ASP A 155 -5.55 -9.13 1.00
N ASN A 156 -4.91 -10.20 0.55
CA ASN A 156 -5.47 -11.24 -0.31
C ASN A 156 -5.99 -10.72 -1.67
N LEU A 157 -5.56 -9.52 -2.10
CA LEU A 157 -5.81 -9.10 -3.49
C LEU A 157 -5.13 -10.12 -4.41
N SER A 158 -5.93 -10.72 -5.30
CA SER A 158 -5.45 -11.64 -6.33
C SER A 158 -5.39 -10.94 -7.68
N ASP A 159 -4.18 -10.86 -8.21
CA ASP A 159 -3.78 -10.29 -9.49
C ASP A 159 -3.92 -8.75 -9.60
N MET A 160 -3.15 -8.18 -10.53
CA MET A 160 -3.04 -6.73 -10.76
C MET A 160 -4.09 -6.21 -11.76
N GLY A 161 -5.19 -6.94 -11.87
CA GLY A 161 -6.21 -6.79 -12.90
C GLY A 161 -5.70 -6.95 -14.33
N SER A 162 -6.62 -7.02 -15.28
CA SER A 162 -6.31 -7.20 -16.69
C SER A 162 -6.90 -6.07 -17.52
N ASP A 163 -6.26 -5.75 -18.64
CA ASP A 163 -6.88 -4.92 -19.66
C ASP A 163 -8.04 -5.72 -20.27
N PRO A 164 -9.30 -5.28 -20.17
CA PRO A 164 -10.43 -6.03 -20.74
C PRO A 164 -10.26 -6.31 -22.25
N ASN A 165 -9.41 -5.56 -22.94
CA ASN A 165 -9.14 -5.71 -24.38
C ASN A 165 -7.92 -6.61 -24.71
N ILE A 166 -7.15 -7.08 -23.72
CA ILE A 166 -6.07 -8.05 -23.96
C ILE A 166 -6.69 -9.43 -24.18
N ASP A 167 -6.42 -10.02 -25.35
CA ASP A 167 -6.80 -11.37 -25.75
C ASP A 167 -6.53 -12.39 -24.62
N GLU A 168 -7.53 -13.19 -24.30
CA GLU A 168 -7.51 -14.23 -23.27
C GLU A 168 -6.39 -15.25 -23.52
N LYS A 169 -6.02 -15.48 -24.79
CA LYS A 169 -4.87 -16.31 -25.19
C LYS A 169 -3.52 -15.73 -24.76
N MET A 170 -3.38 -14.41 -24.62
CA MET A 170 -2.16 -13.81 -24.06
C MET A 170 -2.06 -13.98 -22.53
N ARG A 171 -3.13 -14.46 -21.90
CA ARG A 171 -3.23 -14.68 -20.44
C ARG A 171 -3.15 -16.14 -20.05
N SER A 172 -3.52 -17.06 -20.95
CA SER A 172 -3.49 -18.49 -20.65
C SER A 172 -2.09 -18.92 -20.20
N GLY A 173 -2.00 -19.48 -18.98
CA GLY A 173 -0.75 -19.97 -18.41
C GLY A 173 0.03 -18.99 -17.53
N ARG A 174 -0.47 -17.76 -17.28
CA ARG A 174 0.19 -16.82 -16.34
C ARG A 174 -0.27 -17.00 -14.91
N GLU A 175 0.67 -16.83 -13.97
CA GLU A 175 0.37 -16.89 -12.54
C GLU A 175 -0.40 -15.67 -12.07
N LYS A 176 -1.33 -15.89 -11.13
CA LYS A 176 -2.03 -14.84 -10.38
C LYS A 176 -1.19 -14.50 -9.15
N ILE A 177 -1.04 -13.21 -8.87
CA ILE A 177 -0.23 -12.73 -7.75
C ILE A 177 -1.13 -12.50 -6.56
N GLU A 178 -0.90 -13.19 -5.46
CA GLU A 178 -1.65 -13.02 -4.23
C GLU A 178 -0.86 -12.16 -3.24
N VAL A 179 -1.49 -11.10 -2.74
CA VAL A 179 -0.87 -10.22 -1.74
C VAL A 179 -1.11 -10.80 -0.35
N THR A 180 -0.08 -11.33 0.30
CA THR A 180 -0.13 -11.78 1.70
C THR A 180 0.63 -10.79 2.60
N LYS A 181 -0.06 -9.75 3.08
CA LYS A 181 0.58 -8.60 3.73
C LYS A 181 1.40 -8.98 4.96
N MET A 182 0.88 -9.88 5.80
CA MET A 182 1.58 -10.27 7.02
C MET A 182 2.93 -10.89 6.71
N ASP A 183 2.98 -11.84 5.75
CA ASP A 183 4.23 -12.46 5.32
C ASP A 183 5.17 -11.41 4.71
N MET A 184 4.65 -10.50 3.87
CA MET A 184 5.44 -9.43 3.28
C MET A 184 6.06 -8.50 4.33
N PHE A 185 5.30 -8.16 5.38
CA PHE A 185 5.77 -7.27 6.45
C PHE A 185 6.83 -7.94 7.32
N VAL A 186 6.64 -9.22 7.68
CA VAL A 186 7.66 -10.00 8.40
C VAL A 186 8.93 -10.11 7.56
N GLU A 187 8.80 -10.41 6.28
CA GLU A 187 9.95 -10.51 5.36
C GLU A 187 10.68 -9.19 5.10
N SER A 188 10.07 -8.05 5.45
CA SER A 188 10.63 -6.70 5.32
C SER A 188 10.79 -5.99 6.66
N GLU A 189 10.79 -6.74 7.77
CA GLU A 189 10.89 -6.17 9.11
C GLU A 189 12.14 -5.30 9.27
N ASP A 190 13.26 -5.71 8.67
CA ASP A 190 14.52 -4.96 8.66
C ASP A 190 14.39 -3.58 8.03
N LEU A 191 13.64 -3.45 6.93
CA LEU A 191 13.34 -2.19 6.26
C LEU A 191 12.57 -1.24 7.17
N PHE A 192 11.47 -1.73 7.77
CA PHE A 192 10.66 -0.90 8.66
C PHE A 192 11.44 -0.51 9.91
N PHE A 193 12.19 -1.45 10.48
CA PHE A 193 13.05 -1.18 11.63
C PHE A 193 14.11 -0.12 11.30
N GLU A 194 14.78 -0.21 10.14
CA GLU A 194 15.74 0.81 9.69
C GLU A 194 15.07 2.19 9.56
N ILE A 195 13.91 2.26 8.89
CA ILE A 195 13.18 3.52 8.68
C ILE A 195 12.80 4.16 10.03
N PHE A 196 12.22 3.38 10.92
CA PHE A 196 11.74 3.88 12.21
C PHE A 196 12.89 4.23 13.15
N SER A 197 13.89 3.36 13.28
CA SER A 197 15.04 3.58 14.18
C SER A 197 15.89 4.79 13.79
N LYS A 198 15.98 5.10 12.50
CA LYS A 198 16.65 6.32 12.00
C LYS A 198 15.75 7.56 12.05
N GLY A 199 14.47 7.41 12.42
CA GLY A 199 13.53 8.52 12.48
C GLY A 199 13.30 9.18 11.12
N LEU A 200 13.31 8.40 10.03
CA LEU A 200 13.17 8.96 8.68
C LEU A 200 11.75 9.53 8.49
N VAL A 201 11.69 10.84 8.25
CA VAL A 201 10.43 11.58 8.00
C VAL A 201 10.27 12.00 6.55
N ASP A 202 11.38 12.17 5.83
CA ASP A 202 11.37 12.60 4.44
C ASP A 202 10.78 11.51 3.54
N LYS A 203 9.65 11.83 2.89
CA LYS A 203 8.92 10.86 2.06
C LYS A 203 9.76 10.36 0.90
N LYS A 204 10.62 11.20 0.31
CA LYS A 204 11.46 10.82 -0.82
C LYS A 204 12.51 9.80 -0.36
N GLU A 205 13.15 10.03 0.78
CA GLU A 205 14.11 9.11 1.38
C GLU A 205 13.44 7.77 1.72
N ILE A 206 12.25 7.77 2.33
CA ILE A 206 11.50 6.55 2.63
C ILE A 206 11.15 5.79 1.35
N VAL A 207 10.62 6.47 0.32
CA VAL A 207 10.32 5.85 -0.98
C VAL A 207 11.56 5.20 -1.59
N MET A 208 12.70 5.90 -1.56
CA MET A 208 13.94 5.38 -2.11
C MET A 208 14.46 4.18 -1.30
N LYS A 209 14.33 4.20 0.03
CA LYS A 209 14.66 3.06 0.90
C LYS A 209 13.84 1.83 0.55
N VAL A 210 12.52 1.98 0.41
CA VAL A 210 11.62 0.91 -0.03
C VAL A 210 12.06 0.38 -1.39
N ALA A 211 12.32 1.27 -2.35
CA ALA A 211 12.69 0.86 -3.71
C ALA A 211 14.02 0.11 -3.77
N TYR A 212 15.05 0.59 -3.08
CA TYR A 212 16.33 -0.12 -3.00
C TYR A 212 16.21 -1.46 -2.29
N TRP A 213 15.40 -1.53 -1.23
CA TRP A 213 15.16 -2.79 -0.52
C TRP A 213 14.49 -3.81 -1.43
N VAL A 214 13.45 -3.42 -2.19
CA VAL A 214 12.79 -4.31 -3.15
C VAL A 214 13.74 -4.73 -4.26
N TYR A 215 14.51 -3.80 -4.84
CA TYR A 215 15.50 -4.14 -5.86
C TYR A 215 16.53 -5.16 -5.37
N LYS A 216 16.99 -5.02 -4.12
CA LYS A 216 17.98 -5.91 -3.51
C LYS A 216 17.41 -7.30 -3.19
N HIS A 217 16.17 -7.37 -2.70
CA HIS A 217 15.61 -8.61 -2.14
C HIS A 217 14.65 -9.35 -3.08
N LEU A 218 14.21 -8.74 -4.17
CA LEU A 218 13.39 -9.36 -5.21
C LEU A 218 14.17 -9.36 -6.54
N PRO A 219 15.10 -10.32 -6.76
CA PRO A 219 15.95 -10.30 -7.96
C PRO A 219 15.11 -10.45 -9.24
N TYR A 220 15.39 -9.60 -10.23
CA TYR A 220 14.64 -9.53 -11.48
C TYR A 220 15.04 -10.65 -12.45
N ASP A 221 14.07 -11.37 -13.00
CA ASP A 221 14.24 -12.35 -14.06
C ASP A 221 14.29 -11.66 -15.43
N TYR A 222 15.51 -11.42 -15.91
CA TYR A 222 15.75 -10.89 -17.25
C TYR A 222 15.62 -11.96 -18.35
N LYS A 223 15.63 -13.25 -17.99
CA LYS A 223 15.65 -14.36 -18.95
C LYS A 223 14.25 -14.82 -19.30
N ARG A 224 13.34 -14.89 -18.33
CA ARG A 224 11.96 -15.35 -18.52
C ARG A 224 10.99 -14.21 -18.23
N ARG A 225 10.22 -13.80 -19.24
CA ARG A 225 9.25 -12.69 -19.15
C ARG A 225 7.94 -13.11 -18.41
N GLY A 226 8.02 -13.92 -17.35
CA GLY A 226 6.90 -14.42 -16.53
C GLY A 226 6.46 -15.87 -16.83
N GLY A 227 5.43 -16.37 -16.13
CA GLY A 227 4.83 -17.70 -16.38
C GLY A 227 5.45 -18.86 -15.59
N PHE A 228 6.27 -18.58 -14.57
CA PHE A 228 7.06 -19.60 -13.86
C PHE A 228 6.19 -20.65 -13.18
N PHE A 229 5.01 -20.26 -12.70
CA PHE A 229 4.14 -21.12 -11.91
C PHE A 229 2.90 -21.59 -12.67
N GLY A 230 2.78 -21.29 -13.96
CA GLY A 230 1.55 -21.57 -14.73
C GLY A 230 0.34 -20.79 -14.21
N ALA A 231 -0.87 -21.25 -14.49
CA ALA A 231 -2.12 -20.57 -14.14
C ALA A 231 -2.55 -20.70 -12.66
N VAL A 232 -1.60 -20.70 -11.71
CA VAL A 232 -1.86 -20.84 -10.27
C VAL A 232 -1.79 -19.49 -9.54
N SER A 233 -2.41 -19.41 -8.36
CA SER A 233 -2.24 -18.29 -7.43
C SER A 233 -0.95 -18.46 -6.65
N VAL A 234 -0.09 -17.44 -6.65
CA VAL A 234 1.23 -17.46 -6.01
C VAL A 234 1.33 -16.29 -5.05
N PRO A 235 1.58 -16.54 -3.74
CA PRO A 235 1.86 -15.47 -2.79
C PRO A 235 3.05 -14.63 -3.23
N LEU A 236 2.92 -13.31 -3.18
CA LEU A 236 3.92 -12.37 -3.68
C LEU A 236 5.30 -12.55 -3.00
N VAL A 237 5.31 -13.00 -1.74
CA VAL A 237 6.54 -13.33 -1.02
C VAL A 237 7.35 -14.46 -1.65
N ARG A 238 6.72 -15.38 -2.41
CA ARG A 238 7.42 -16.49 -3.08
C ARG A 238 8.40 -16.02 -4.15
N PHE A 239 8.24 -14.80 -4.66
CA PHE A 239 9.15 -14.20 -5.64
C PHE A 239 10.43 -13.65 -5.00
N LYS A 240 10.58 -13.70 -3.67
CA LYS A 240 11.84 -13.43 -2.92
C LYS A 240 12.80 -14.63 -2.94
N SER A 241 12.64 -15.55 -3.90
CA SER A 241 13.47 -16.75 -4.05
C SER A 241 14.93 -16.36 -4.37
N PRO A 242 15.94 -17.16 -3.92
CA PRO A 242 17.31 -16.99 -4.40
C PRO A 242 17.43 -17.06 -5.92
N ASP A 243 16.51 -17.76 -6.59
CA ASP A 243 16.40 -17.76 -8.04
C ASP A 243 15.55 -16.58 -8.54
N PRO A 244 16.05 -15.79 -9.52
CA PRO A 244 15.32 -14.66 -10.07
C PRO A 244 14.06 -15.16 -10.79
N THR A 245 12.91 -14.92 -10.17
CA THR A 245 11.58 -15.25 -10.72
C THR A 245 10.66 -14.03 -10.76
N ALA A 246 11.08 -12.92 -10.15
CA ALA A 246 10.31 -11.68 -10.13
C ALA A 246 10.44 -10.93 -11.47
N VAL A 247 9.37 -10.31 -11.95
CA VAL A 247 9.41 -9.40 -13.10
C VAL A 247 8.74 -8.07 -12.71
N CYS A 248 8.60 -7.14 -13.65
CA CYS A 248 8.21 -5.76 -13.36
C CYS A 248 6.94 -5.62 -12.50
N ARG A 249 5.95 -6.46 -12.76
CA ARG A 249 4.68 -6.49 -12.02
C ARG A 249 4.86 -6.90 -10.55
N HIS A 250 5.74 -7.88 -10.26
CA HIS A 250 5.99 -8.39 -8.90
C HIS A 250 6.65 -7.31 -8.05
N GLN A 251 7.74 -6.73 -8.55
CA GLN A 251 8.46 -5.66 -7.83
C GLN A 251 7.61 -4.41 -7.64
N ALA A 252 6.84 -4.00 -8.66
CA ALA A 252 6.00 -2.81 -8.56
C ALA A 252 4.84 -3.00 -7.57
N LEU A 253 4.25 -4.20 -7.49
CA LEU A 253 3.22 -4.50 -6.49
C LEU A 253 3.81 -4.55 -5.08
N PHE A 254 4.97 -5.20 -4.91
CA PHE A 254 5.69 -5.24 -3.62
C PHE A 254 6.00 -3.82 -3.14
N THR A 255 6.53 -2.99 -4.03
CA THR A 255 6.85 -1.58 -3.78
C THR A 255 5.61 -0.77 -3.40
N GLN A 256 4.46 -0.99 -4.06
CA GLN A 256 3.23 -0.30 -3.70
C GLN A 256 2.76 -0.70 -2.29
N VAL A 257 2.74 -1.99 -1.96
CA VAL A 257 2.27 -2.49 -0.65
C VAL A 257 3.13 -1.92 0.48
N LEU A 258 4.46 -1.96 0.35
CA LEU A 258 5.38 -1.42 1.36
C LEU A 258 5.25 0.10 1.53
N ASN A 259 5.18 0.85 0.43
CA ASN A 259 4.93 2.29 0.50
C ASN A 259 3.59 2.61 1.19
N GLN A 260 2.54 1.87 0.87
CA GLN A 260 1.22 2.06 1.47
C GLN A 260 1.22 1.74 2.96
N ALA A 261 1.91 0.67 3.37
CA ALA A 261 2.11 0.33 4.77
C ALA A 261 2.85 1.42 5.55
N LEU A 262 3.61 2.29 4.88
CA LEU A 262 4.25 3.49 5.45
C LEU A 262 3.39 4.76 5.30
N GLY A 263 2.10 4.63 4.97
CA GLY A 263 1.19 5.76 4.76
C GLY A 263 1.52 6.61 3.53
N LEU A 264 2.32 6.10 2.60
CA LEU A 264 2.70 6.82 1.39
C LEU A 264 1.71 6.57 0.26
N THR A 265 1.46 7.60 -0.54
CA THR A 265 0.68 7.44 -1.76
C THR A 265 1.54 6.84 -2.84
N SER A 266 1.32 5.54 -3.10
CA SER A 266 1.85 4.82 -4.26
C SER A 266 0.71 4.18 -5.03
N ARG A 267 0.83 4.16 -6.36
CA ARG A 267 -0.11 3.55 -7.31
C ARG A 267 0.67 2.83 -8.41
N LEU A 268 0.19 1.68 -8.83
CA LEU A 268 0.74 0.96 -9.96
C LEU A 268 0.45 1.72 -11.26
N LEU A 269 1.40 1.66 -12.19
CA LEU A 269 1.33 2.22 -13.53
C LEU A 269 1.67 1.14 -14.55
N LYS A 270 0.65 0.67 -15.29
CA LYS A 270 0.87 -0.13 -16.49
C LYS A 270 1.25 0.81 -17.63
N CYS A 271 2.40 0.55 -18.23
CA CYS A 271 2.97 1.40 -19.26
C CYS A 271 3.72 0.56 -20.30
N ASN A 272 4.26 1.23 -21.30
CA ASN A 272 5.30 0.69 -22.14
C ASN A 272 6.58 1.46 -21.86
N MET A 273 7.67 0.76 -21.56
CA MET A 273 9.00 1.32 -21.37
C MET A 273 9.81 0.97 -22.62
N ASP A 274 10.24 1.99 -23.37
CA ASP A 274 11.01 1.84 -24.61
C ASP A 274 10.35 0.86 -25.62
N GLY A 275 9.02 0.91 -25.70
CA GLY A 275 8.21 0.07 -26.59
C GLY A 275 7.78 -1.28 -26.00
N GLU A 276 8.34 -1.68 -24.86
CA GLU A 276 8.07 -2.99 -24.23
C GLU A 276 7.08 -2.91 -23.08
N SER A 277 6.29 -3.97 -22.89
CA SER A 277 5.28 -4.03 -21.84
C SER A 277 5.89 -3.91 -20.45
N HIS A 278 5.48 -2.91 -19.67
CA HIS A 278 6.10 -2.61 -18.38
C HIS A 278 5.10 -2.26 -17.27
N VAL A 279 5.56 -2.41 -16.03
CA VAL A 279 4.84 -1.98 -14.84
C VAL A 279 5.80 -1.29 -13.89
N CYS A 280 5.44 -0.07 -13.48
CA CYS A 280 6.17 0.71 -12.49
C CYS A 280 5.18 1.35 -11.49
N ASN A 281 5.64 2.26 -10.64
CA ASN A 281 4.80 2.97 -9.69
C ASN A 281 4.75 4.46 -9.99
N LEU A 282 3.65 5.09 -9.58
CA LEU A 282 3.55 6.52 -9.37
C LEU A 282 3.47 6.76 -7.87
N VAL A 283 4.32 7.65 -7.36
CA VAL A 283 4.35 8.04 -5.96
C VAL A 283 4.06 9.53 -5.84
N ARG A 284 3.27 9.92 -4.84
CA ARG A 284 3.02 11.33 -4.54
C ARG A 284 3.94 11.76 -3.41
N LEU A 285 4.87 12.62 -3.73
CA LEU A 285 5.76 13.28 -2.78
C LEU A 285 5.27 14.71 -2.65
N ASP A 286 4.75 15.04 -1.48
CA ASP A 286 4.06 16.29 -1.18
C ASP A 286 2.92 16.57 -2.17
N TYR A 287 3.06 17.62 -2.98
CA TYR A 287 2.04 18.02 -3.96
C TYR A 287 2.34 17.52 -5.37
N GLN A 288 3.43 16.76 -5.56
CA GLN A 288 3.95 16.38 -6.86
C GLN A 288 3.94 14.86 -7.05
N TRP A 289 3.54 14.42 -8.24
CA TRP A 289 3.65 13.02 -8.64
C TRP A 289 5.01 12.74 -9.25
N TYR A 290 5.55 11.55 -8.96
CA TYR A 290 6.78 11.03 -9.49
C TYR A 290 6.55 9.64 -10.06
N LEU A 291 7.20 9.34 -11.18
CA LEU A 291 7.37 7.99 -11.68
C LEU A 291 8.52 7.34 -10.92
N LEU A 292 8.24 6.18 -10.34
CA LEU A 292 9.17 5.33 -9.61
C LEU A 292 9.29 3.99 -10.34
N ASP A 293 10.48 3.68 -10.84
CA ASP A 293 10.76 2.39 -11.49
C ASP A 293 11.92 1.67 -10.80
N VAL A 294 11.56 0.57 -10.14
CA VAL A 294 12.45 -0.28 -9.33
C VAL A 294 13.17 -1.34 -10.17
N THR A 295 12.64 -1.62 -11.36
CA THR A 295 12.91 -2.87 -12.10
C THR A 295 14.17 -2.88 -12.92
N ASN A 296 14.63 -1.70 -13.29
CA ASN A 296 15.78 -1.54 -14.15
C ASN A 296 16.56 -0.32 -13.66
N PRO A 297 17.22 -0.36 -12.50
CA PRO A 297 18.00 0.78 -12.06
C PRO A 297 19.14 1.07 -13.03
N ILE A 298 19.51 2.34 -13.12
CA ILE A 298 20.62 2.77 -13.96
C ILE A 298 21.90 2.53 -13.17
N SER A 299 22.87 1.84 -13.76
CA SER A 299 24.18 1.70 -13.13
C SER A 299 25.02 2.96 -13.40
N ILE A 300 25.40 3.69 -12.34
CA ILE A 300 26.34 4.82 -12.40
C ILE A 300 27.53 4.47 -11.51
N LYS A 301 28.73 4.39 -12.11
CA LYS A 301 29.97 4.00 -11.40
C LYS A 301 29.82 2.69 -10.60
N GLY A 302 29.09 1.71 -11.16
CA GLY A 302 28.87 0.41 -10.53
C GLY A 302 27.80 0.39 -9.42
N LYS A 303 27.16 1.53 -9.12
CA LYS A 303 26.04 1.61 -8.17
C LYS A 303 24.73 1.66 -8.92
N ALA A 304 23.73 0.90 -8.45
CA ALA A 304 22.37 0.96 -8.96
C ALA A 304 21.72 2.29 -8.53
N HIS A 305 21.08 2.99 -9.47
CA HIS A 305 20.28 4.18 -9.24
C HIS A 305 18.85 3.93 -9.70
N ILE A 306 17.95 3.80 -8.74
CA ILE A 306 16.51 3.64 -8.99
C ILE A 306 15.97 4.91 -9.66
N CYS A 307 15.12 4.74 -10.67
CA CYS A 307 14.49 5.85 -11.37
C CYS A 307 13.38 6.44 -10.50
N LEU A 308 13.52 7.71 -10.11
CA LEU A 308 12.49 8.50 -9.44
C LEU A 308 12.45 9.90 -10.08
N VAL A 309 11.45 10.15 -10.92
CA VAL A 309 11.41 11.35 -11.76
C VAL A 309 10.06 12.05 -11.70
N PRO A 310 10.04 13.39 -11.62
CA PRO A 310 8.79 14.13 -11.51
C PRO A 310 7.95 13.92 -12.78
N VAL A 311 6.69 13.59 -12.59
CA VAL A 311 5.69 13.62 -13.66
C VAL A 311 5.42 15.09 -13.99
N PRO A 312 5.61 15.56 -15.24
CA PRO A 312 5.36 16.94 -15.59
C PRO A 312 3.94 17.35 -15.18
N GLN A 313 3.81 18.44 -14.44
CA GLN A 313 2.53 19.13 -14.25
C GLN A 313 2.17 19.79 -15.57
N ARG A 314 1.59 19.03 -16.49
CA ARG A 314 0.90 19.59 -17.65
C ARG A 314 -0.59 19.48 -17.38
N ASP A 315 -1.37 20.38 -17.98
CA ASP A 315 -2.81 20.20 -18.05
C ASP A 315 -3.07 18.81 -18.65
N PHE A 316 -3.56 17.91 -17.79
CA PHE A 316 -3.97 16.59 -18.23
C PHE A 316 -5.11 16.81 -19.20
N ASP A 317 -4.85 16.58 -20.49
CA ASP A 317 -5.91 16.52 -21.47
C ASP A 317 -6.81 15.34 -21.08
N LEU A 318 -7.94 15.63 -20.44
CA LEU A 318 -8.88 14.62 -19.96
C LEU A 318 -9.47 13.77 -21.10
N ASN A 319 -9.26 14.17 -22.37
CA ASN A 319 -9.60 13.40 -23.55
C ASN A 319 -8.47 12.46 -24.01
N LYS A 320 -7.26 12.61 -23.46
CA LYS A 320 -6.13 11.69 -23.69
C LYS A 320 -6.11 10.58 -22.65
N ASN A 321 -6.14 9.36 -23.17
CA ASN A 321 -5.98 8.14 -22.40
C ASN A 321 -4.51 7.70 -22.25
N THR A 322 -3.59 8.37 -22.96
CA THR A 322 -2.16 8.02 -22.99
C THR A 322 -1.28 9.23 -22.75
N TYR A 323 -0.29 9.07 -21.86
CA TYR A 323 0.68 10.08 -21.48
C TYR A 323 2.09 9.54 -21.73
N VAL A 324 2.96 10.38 -22.29
CA VAL A 324 4.36 10.02 -22.59
C VAL A 324 5.28 10.81 -21.68
N TRP A 325 6.10 10.09 -20.92
CA TRP A 325 7.14 10.63 -20.06
C TRP A 325 8.49 10.24 -20.63
N LYS A 326 9.23 11.24 -21.11
CA LYS A 326 10.62 11.07 -21.51
C LYS A 326 11.51 11.40 -20.32
N VAL A 327 12.36 10.46 -19.98
CA VAL A 327 13.25 10.54 -18.84
C VAL A 327 14.67 10.49 -19.36
N THR A 328 15.37 11.63 -19.27
CA THR A 328 16.75 11.75 -19.72
C THR A 328 17.70 11.64 -18.53
N HIS A 329 18.76 10.87 -18.68
CA HIS A 329 19.81 10.69 -17.69
C HIS A 329 21.18 10.77 -18.37
N ASP A 330 22.24 10.96 -17.59
CA ASP A 330 23.62 11.09 -18.06
C ASP A 330 24.14 9.89 -18.89
N ARG A 331 23.41 8.76 -18.89
CA ARG A 331 23.78 7.51 -19.58
C ARG A 331 22.72 7.02 -20.59
N GLY A 332 21.71 7.84 -20.90
CA GLY A 332 20.67 7.50 -21.88
C GLY A 332 19.31 8.10 -21.54
N ALA A 333 18.36 7.97 -22.46
CA ALA A 333 16.97 8.34 -22.26
C ALA A 333 16.08 7.10 -22.24
N ARG A 334 15.09 7.10 -21.34
CA ARG A 334 13.98 6.12 -21.34
C ARG A 334 12.68 6.83 -21.63
N THR A 335 11.81 6.16 -22.37
CA THR A 335 10.46 6.66 -22.65
C THR A 335 9.44 5.74 -22.03
N TYR A 336 8.63 6.30 -21.14
CA TYR A 336 7.48 5.63 -20.54
C TYR A 336 6.20 6.16 -21.18
N THR A 337 5.36 5.26 -21.68
CA THR A 337 4.06 5.60 -22.27
C THR A 337 2.94 4.91 -21.50
N SER A 338 2.02 5.65 -20.89
CA SER A 338 0.88 5.05 -20.18
C SER A 338 -0.06 4.31 -21.13
N ARG A 339 -0.75 3.29 -20.61
CA ARG A 339 -1.79 2.59 -21.38
C ARG A 339 -3.14 3.28 -21.25
N SER A 340 -3.96 3.13 -22.29
CA SER A 340 -5.25 3.81 -22.48
C SER A 340 -6.34 3.45 -21.46
N ASN A 341 -6.22 2.30 -20.81
CA ASN A 341 -7.20 1.79 -19.85
C ASN A 341 -6.85 2.09 -18.38
N MET A 342 -5.75 2.79 -18.14
CA MET A 342 -5.44 3.32 -16.82
C MET A 342 -6.34 4.54 -16.63
N TYR A 343 -7.41 4.43 -15.84
CA TYR A 343 -8.20 5.58 -15.39
C TYR A 343 -7.32 6.49 -14.53
N PHE A 344 -6.52 7.31 -15.20
CA PHE A 344 -5.58 8.25 -14.64
C PHE A 344 -6.29 9.58 -14.42
N ARG A 345 -7.20 9.62 -13.44
CA ARG A 345 -7.64 10.90 -12.89
C ARG A 345 -6.83 11.15 -11.63
N ILE A 346 -5.73 11.89 -11.77
CA ILE A 346 -5.22 12.68 -10.65
C ILE A 346 -6.29 13.75 -10.43
N LYS A 347 -7.13 13.56 -9.40
CA LYS A 347 -7.92 14.65 -8.85
C LYS A 347 -7.14 15.30 -7.73
#